data_AF-U4L2N8-F1
#
_entry.id   AF-U4L2N8-F1
#
_cell.length_a   1.000
_cell.length_b   1.000
_cell.length_c   1.000
_cell.angle_alpha   90.00
_cell.angle_beta   90.00
_cell.angle_gamma   90.00
#
_symmetry.space_group_name_H-M   'P 1'
#
loop_
_entity.id
_entity.type
_entity.pdbx_description
1 polymer ?
#
loop_
_entity_poly.entity_id
_entity_poly.type
_entity_poly.pdbx_seq_one_letter_code
_entity_poly.pdbx_strand_id
1 'polypeptide(L)' 'MVARSPYPRSVVKRTIKAHTGLNVSKNVDILLYLDYVLFMQELMRQANVQARKRGSATISPADLKKVSRDTLQKFKV' A
#
# COMPACT_ATOMS: atom_id res chain seq x y z
N MET A 1 8.28 -27.87 1.36
CA MET A 1 8.49 -26.44 1.66
C MET A 1 7.15 -25.74 1.57
N VAL A 2 6.65 -25.11 2.63
CA VAL A 2 5.39 -24.34 2.54
C VAL A 2 5.68 -23.08 1.73
N ALA A 3 5.06 -22.95 0.56
CA ALA A 3 5.15 -21.75 -0.24
C ALA A 3 4.63 -20.58 0.59
N ARG A 4 5.52 -19.67 1.01
CA ARG A 4 5.16 -18.48 1.75
C ARG A 4 4.46 -17.55 0.77
N SER A 5 3.12 -17.54 0.80
CA SER A 5 2.37 -16.59 0.01
C SER A 5 2.87 -15.18 0.36
N PRO A 6 3.14 -14.31 -0.63
CA PRO A 6 3.49 -12.92 -0.36
C PRO A 6 2.35 -12.18 0.36
N TYR A 7 1.18 -12.80 0.47
CA TYR A 7 0.00 -12.25 1.09
C TYR A 7 -0.26 -12.84 2.50
N PRO A 8 0.14 -12.15 3.59
CA PRO A 8 -0.07 -12.61 4.96
C PRO A 8 -1.51 -12.33 5.44
N ARG A 9 -2.46 -13.22 5.07
CA ARG A 9 -3.90 -13.08 5.38
C ARG A 9 -4.22 -12.81 6.85
N SER A 10 -3.52 -13.49 7.77
CA SER A 10 -3.76 -13.36 9.22
C SER A 10 -3.43 -11.96 9.72
N VAL A 11 -2.33 -11.38 9.24
CA VAL A 11 -1.89 -10.02 9.60
C VAL A 11 -2.89 -9.01 9.06
N VAL A 12 -3.27 -9.13 7.78
CA VAL A 12 -4.23 -8.20 7.15
C VAL A 12 -5.56 -8.20 7.89
N LYS A 13 -6.13 -9.38 8.18
CA LYS A 13 -7.37 -9.50 8.97
C LYS A 13 -7.25 -8.87 10.36
N ARG A 14 -6.13 -9.10 11.06
CA ARG A 14 -5.88 -8.52 12.39
C ARG A 14 -5.79 -7.00 12.33
N THR A 15 -5.09 -6.45 11.34
CA THR A 15 -4.97 -5.00 11.13
C THR A 15 -6.34 -4.38 10.84
N ILE A 16 -7.12 -4.96 9.93
CA ILE A 16 -8.48 -4.46 9.61
C ILE A 16 -9.37 -4.46 10.86
N LYS A 17 -9.39 -5.57 11.61
CA LYS A 17 -10.19 -5.67 12.84
C LYS A 17 -9.76 -4.65 13.89
N ALA A 18 -8.46 -4.41 14.04
CA ALA A 18 -7.93 -3.43 14.99
C ALA A 18 -8.33 -1.98 14.64
N HIS A 19 -8.44 -1.65 13.34
CA HIS A 19 -8.76 -0.30 12.89
C HIS A 19 -10.26 -0.04 12.68
N THR A 20 -11.05 -1.07 12.39
CA THR A 20 -12.50 -0.92 12.10
C THR A 20 -13.41 -1.45 13.20
N GLY A 21 -12.91 -2.35 14.06
CA GLY A 21 -13.74 -3.11 15.01
C GLY A 21 -14.61 -4.19 14.35
N LEU A 22 -14.58 -4.30 13.02
CA LEU A 22 -15.43 -5.21 12.26
C LEU A 22 -14.77 -6.56 12.02
N ASN A 23 -15.57 -7.61 11.98
CA ASN A 23 -15.12 -8.92 11.52
C ASN A 23 -15.02 -8.92 9.99
N VAL A 24 -13.93 -9.49 9.46
CA VAL A 24 -13.69 -9.58 8.02
C VAL A 24 -14.35 -10.83 7.47
N SER A 25 -15.33 -10.66 6.57
CA SER A 25 -15.99 -11.77 5.89
C SER A 25 -15.03 -12.54 4.97
N LYS A 26 -15.45 -13.72 4.50
CA LYS A 26 -14.63 -14.60 3.67
C LYS A 26 -14.16 -13.84 2.41
N ASN A 27 -12.85 -13.89 2.15
CA ASN A 27 -12.21 -13.32 0.95
C ASN A 27 -12.20 -11.78 0.81
N VAL A 28 -12.89 -11.04 1.68
CA VAL A 28 -12.81 -9.56 1.71
C VAL A 28 -11.37 -9.10 1.94
N ASP A 29 -10.63 -9.83 2.76
CA ASP A 29 -9.22 -9.58 3.02
C ASP A 29 -8.38 -9.59 1.73
N ILE A 30 -8.71 -10.44 0.76
CA ILE A 30 -8.00 -10.54 -0.53
C ILE A 30 -8.16 -9.26 -1.33
N LEU A 31 -9.38 -8.73 -1.40
CA LEU A 31 -9.68 -7.51 -2.14
C LEU A 31 -9.02 -6.29 -1.50
N LEU A 32 -9.06 -6.20 -0.18
CA LEU A 32 -8.38 -5.13 0.57
C LEU A 32 -6.87 -5.18 0.39
N TYR A 33 -6.29 -6.38 0.33
CA TYR A 33 -4.86 -6.52 0.05
C TYR A 33 -4.50 -6.17 -1.39
N LEU A 34 -5.34 -6.55 -2.36
CA LEU A 34 -5.15 -6.14 -3.75
C LEU A 34 -5.17 -4.61 -3.88
N ASP A 35 -6.14 -3.95 -3.26
CA ASP A 35 -6.24 -2.49 -3.22
C ASP A 35 -4.99 -1.85 -2.58
N TYR A 36 -4.52 -2.41 -1.46
CA TYR A 36 -3.24 -2.00 -0.85
C TYR A 36 -2.04 -2.16 -1.78
N VAL A 37 -1.93 -3.26 -2.52
CA VAL A 37 -0.83 -3.47 -3.48
C VAL A 37 -0.90 -2.46 -4.62
N LEU A 38 -2.10 -2.19 -5.15
CA LEU A 38 -2.30 -1.17 -6.18
C LEU A 38 -1.93 0.23 -5.67
N PHE A 39 -2.29 0.55 -4.42
CA PHE A 39 -1.86 1.78 -3.75
C PHE A 39 -0.34 1.87 -3.66
N MET A 40 0.33 0.80 -3.21
CA MET A 40 1.80 0.77 -3.09
C MET A 40 2.49 0.92 -4.45
N GLN A 41 1.96 0.30 -5.51
CA GLN A 41 2.48 0.47 -6.86
C GLN A 41 2.39 1.92 -7.34
N GLU A 42 1.24 2.57 -7.15
CA GLU A 42 1.06 3.97 -7.53
C GLU A 42 1.96 4.89 -6.69
N LEU A 43 2.06 4.67 -5.38
CA LEU A 43 2.91 5.46 -4.49
C LEU A 43 4.37 5.40 -4.94
N MET A 44 4.88 4.20 -5.21
CA MET A 44 6.26 4.00 -5.67
C MET A 44 6.50 4.60 -7.06
N ARG A 45 5.53 4.48 -7.97
CA ARG A 45 5.60 5.10 -9.30
C ARG A 45 5.72 6.62 -9.20
N GLN A 46 4.89 7.25 -8.39
CA GLN A 46 4.89 8.69 -8.18
C GLN A 46 6.17 9.16 -7.48
N ALA A 47 6.64 8.42 -6.47
CA ALA A 47 7.88 8.73 -5.77
C ALA A 47 9.10 8.65 -6.69
N ASN A 48 9.15 7.66 -7.58
CA ASN A 48 10.20 7.54 -8.60
C ASN A 48 10.19 8.73 -9.58
N VAL A 49 9.00 9.22 -9.96
CA VAL A 49 8.89 10.44 -10.79
C VAL A 49 9.44 11.65 -10.05
N GLN A 50 9.16 11.83 -8.75
CA GLN A 50 9.73 12.93 -7.96
C GLN A 50 11.26 12.81 -7.81
N ALA A 51 11.77 11.61 -7.55
CA ALA A 51 13.20 11.37 -7.45
C ALA A 51 13.93 11.74 -8.75
N ARG A 52 13.37 11.35 -9.91
CA ARG A 52 13.87 11.73 -11.23
C ARG A 52 13.80 13.24 -11.49
N LYS A 53 12.74 13.92 -11.07
CA LYS A 53 12.63 15.39 -11.16
C LYS A 53 13.71 16.12 -10.35
N ARG A 54 14.16 15.53 -9.24
CA ARG A 54 15.31 16.04 -8.46
C ARG A 54 16.66 15.68 -9.08
N GLY A 55 16.70 14.80 -10.09
CA GLY A 55 17.95 14.29 -10.68
C GLY A 55 18.59 13.15 -9.87
N SER A 56 17.85 12.50 -8.97
CA SER A 56 18.34 11.37 -8.18
C SER A 56 17.88 10.04 -8.76
N ALA A 57 18.79 9.06 -8.82
CA ALA A 57 18.49 7.68 -9.21
C ALA A 57 17.81 6.87 -8.10
N THR A 58 17.79 7.39 -6.86
CA THR A 58 17.28 6.70 -5.68
C THR A 58 16.09 7.45 -5.07
N ILE A 59 15.09 6.70 -4.62
CA ILE A 59 13.93 7.27 -3.90
C ILE A 59 14.36 7.65 -2.49
N SER A 60 14.11 8.90 -2.10
CA SER A 60 14.35 9.38 -0.75
C SER A 60 13.05 9.46 0.06
N PRO A 61 13.13 9.54 1.41
CA PRO A 61 11.96 9.77 2.26
C PRO A 61 11.21 11.07 1.92
N ALA A 62 11.90 12.10 1.44
CA ALA A 62 11.30 13.36 1.05
C ALA A 62 10.40 13.22 -0.20
N ASP A 63 10.79 12.37 -1.15
CA ASP A 63 10.00 12.08 -2.35
C ASP A 63 8.69 11.39 -1.97
N LEU A 64 8.79 10.37 -1.09
CA LEU A 64 7.63 9.67 -0.56
C LEU A 64 6.69 10.62 0.16
N LYS A 65 7.18 11.42 1.11
CA LYS A 65 6.36 12.37 1.88
C LYS A 65 5.61 13.34 0.98
N LYS A 66 6.21 13.78 -0.13
CA LYS A 66 5.60 14.69 -1.10
C LYS A 66 4.45 14.03 -1.86
N VAL A 67 4.58 12.75 -2.25
CA VAL A 67 3.55 12.04 -3.03
C VAL A 67 2.50 11.31 -2.19
N SER A 68 2.77 11.10 -0.89
CA SER A 68 1.88 10.34 -0.01
C SER A 68 0.47 10.95 0.05
N ARG A 69 0.36 12.28 0.19
CA ARG A 69 -0.93 12.95 0.30
C ARG A 69 -1.79 12.74 -0.94
N ASP A 70 -1.23 13.00 -2.12
CA ASP A 70 -1.96 12.94 -3.38
C ASP A 70 -2.35 11.49 -3.70
N THR A 71 -1.44 10.54 -3.43
CA THR A 71 -1.72 9.11 -3.64
C THR A 71 -2.81 8.62 -2.68
N LEU A 72 -2.77 9.03 -1.41
CA LEU A 72 -3.84 8.70 -0.46
C LEU A 72 -5.18 9.30 -0.86
N GLN A 73 -5.20 10.54 -1.37
CA GLN A 73 -6.44 11.16 -1.86
C GLN A 73 -7.05 10.40 -3.04
N LYS A 74 -6.23 9.87 -3.95
CA LYS A 74 -6.69 9.08 -5.10
C LYS A 74 -7.33 7.75 -4.70
N PHE A 75 -6.85 7.14 -3.61
CA PHE A 75 -7.34 5.86 -3.10
C PHE A 75 -8.35 6.01 -1.95
N LYS A 76 -8.74 7.23 -1.60
CA LYS A 76 -9.91 7.45 -0.76
C LYS A 76 -11.15 7.15 -1.61
N VAL A 77 -11.83 6.07 -1.23
CA VAL A 77 -13.22 5.80 -1.64
C VAL A 77 -14.16 6.77 -0.94
#